data_AF-Q10XD9-F1
#
_entry.id   AF-Q10XD9-F1
#
_cell.length_a   1.000
_cell.length_b   1.000
_cell.length_c   1.000
_cell.angle_alpha   90.00
_cell.angle_beta   90.00
_cell.angle_gamma   90.00
#
_symmetry.space_group_name_H-M   'P 1'
#
loop_
_entity.id
_entity.type
_entity.pdbx_description
1 polymer ?
#
loop_
_entity_poly.entity_id
_entity_poly.type
_entity_poly.pdbx_seq_one_letter_code
_entity_poly.pdbx_strand_id
1 'polypeptide(L)'
;MSNPSISGLYEIVIGITVEDESNLINYWEKFGYTVNLSGNLHAETAKKLYGVDSNLHSLRLQNKVTDRSLVRLMVWDNPIN
;
A
#
# COMPACT_ATOMS: atom_id res chain seq x y z
N MET A 1 29.47 -8.13 -14.69
CA MET A 1 28.19 -8.24 -13.94
C MET A 1 27.10 -7.71 -14.85
N SER A 2 26.13 -8.56 -15.22
CA SER A 2 24.92 -8.07 -15.91
C SER A 2 24.15 -7.21 -14.92
N ASN A 3 23.86 -5.95 -15.28
CA ASN A 3 22.92 -5.15 -14.50
C ASN A 3 21.63 -5.96 -14.33
N PRO A 4 21.01 -5.99 -13.13
CA PRO A 4 19.66 -6.50 -13.05
C PRO A 4 18.83 -5.71 -14.04
N SER A 5 18.18 -6.39 -14.97
CA SER A 5 17.24 -5.78 -15.91
C SER A 5 16.00 -5.39 -15.10
N ILE A 6 16.11 -4.31 -14.33
CA ILE A 6 14.96 -3.70 -13.65
C ILE A 6 14.06 -3.20 -14.77
N SER A 7 12.99 -3.93 -15.03
CA SER A 7 12.01 -3.58 -16.05
C SER A 7 10.61 -3.82 -15.51
N GLY A 8 9.75 -2.81 -15.62
CA GLY A 8 8.36 -2.87 -15.19
C GLY A 8 8.09 -2.21 -13.85
N LEU A 9 6.81 -2.20 -13.49
CA LEU A 9 6.30 -1.62 -12.25
C LEU A 9 6.43 -2.63 -11.11
N TYR A 10 7.10 -2.24 -10.02
CA TYR A 10 7.28 -3.11 -8.86
C TYR A 10 6.03 -3.14 -7.96
N GLU A 11 5.52 -1.97 -7.60
CA GLU A 11 4.39 -1.81 -6.68
C GLU A 11 3.61 -0.53 -7.01
N ILE A 12 2.27 -0.62 -7.01
CA ILE A 12 1.38 0.54 -7.06
C ILE A 12 1.04 0.92 -5.63
N VAL A 13 1.20 2.20 -5.26
CA VAL A 13 0.89 2.70 -3.92
C VAL A 13 -0.29 3.66 -4.01
N ILE A 14 -1.31 3.43 -3.17
CA ILE A 14 -2.57 4.18 -3.17
C ILE A 14 -2.84 4.70 -1.77
N GLY A 15 -2.99 6.02 -1.63
CA GLY A 15 -3.43 6.65 -0.38
C GLY A 15 -4.94 6.55 -0.23
N ILE A 16 -5.40 6.08 0.93
CA ILE A 16 -6.82 5.83 1.21
C ILE A 16 -7.14 6.26 2.65
N THR A 17 -8.41 6.45 2.97
CA THR A 17 -8.84 6.79 4.33
C THR A 17 -9.15 5.52 5.14
N VAL A 18 -9.29 5.67 6.47
CA VAL A 18 -9.69 4.57 7.36
C VAL A 18 -11.07 4.01 6.98
N GLU A 19 -11.98 4.87 6.54
CA GLU A 19 -13.33 4.48 6.11
C GLU A 19 -13.33 3.63 4.84
N ASP A 20 -12.35 3.85 3.95
CA ASP A 20 -12.23 3.13 2.68
C ASP A 20 -11.58 1.75 2.82
N GLU A 21 -10.83 1.50 3.90
CA GLU A 21 -9.96 0.33 4.05
C GLU A 21 -10.67 -0.98 3.72
N SER A 22 -11.79 -1.25 4.40
CA SER A 22 -12.54 -2.50 4.20
C SER A 22 -13.12 -2.61 2.79
N ASN A 23 -13.61 -1.50 2.23
CA ASN A 23 -14.20 -1.48 0.89
C ASN A 23 -13.15 -1.73 -0.20
N LEU A 24 -11.96 -1.14 -0.06
CA LEU A 24 -10.89 -1.30 -1.04
C LEU A 24 -10.20 -2.65 -0.93
N ILE A 25 -10.04 -3.23 0.27
CA ILE A 25 -9.60 -4.63 0.39
C ILE A 25 -10.58 -5.54 -0.35
N ASN A 26 -11.89 -5.43 -0.06
CA ASN A 26 -12.93 -6.22 -0.73
C ASN A 26 -12.96 -5.99 -2.25
N TYR A 27 -12.68 -4.77 -2.71
CA TYR A 27 -12.56 -4.46 -4.13
C TYR A 27 -11.39 -5.22 -4.77
N TRP A 28 -10.20 -5.15 -4.18
CA TRP A 28 -9.00 -5.80 -4.71
C TRP A 28 -9.07 -7.32 -4.65
N GLU A 29 -9.78 -7.88 -3.66
CA GLU A 29 -10.04 -9.33 -3.59
C GLU A 29 -10.77 -9.87 -4.83
N LYS A 30 -11.66 -9.08 -5.45
CA LYS A 30 -12.35 -9.46 -6.69
C LYS A 30 -11.39 -9.62 -7.87
N PHE A 31 -10.21 -9.01 -7.80
CA PHE A 31 -9.14 -9.14 -8.80
C PHE A 31 -8.06 -10.15 -8.38
N GLY A 32 -8.34 -10.96 -7.35
CA GLY A 32 -7.44 -12.02 -6.89
C GLY A 32 -6.29 -11.54 -6.03
N TYR A 33 -6.38 -10.35 -5.44
CA TYR A 33 -5.42 -9.88 -4.45
C TYR A 33 -5.82 -10.27 -3.03
N THR A 34 -4.84 -10.43 -2.14
CA THR A 34 -5.06 -10.58 -0.70
C THR A 34 -3.99 -9.81 0.06
N VAL A 35 -4.33 -9.31 1.25
CA VAL A 35 -3.37 -8.72 2.18
C VAL A 35 -2.35 -9.79 2.58
N ASN A 36 -1.06 -9.52 2.35
CA ASN A 36 0.05 -10.43 2.71
C ASN A 36 0.91 -9.85 3.83
N LEU A 37 1.22 -8.55 3.76
CA LEU A 37 2.04 -7.87 4.77
C LEU A 37 1.38 -6.58 5.21
N SER A 38 1.55 -6.23 6.48
CA SER A 38 1.12 -4.94 7.02
C SER A 38 2.20 -4.30 7.88
N GLY A 39 2.10 -2.99 8.08
CA GLY A 39 2.98 -2.22 8.94
C GLY A 39 2.32 -0.92 9.37
N ASN A 40 2.85 -0.30 10.42
CA ASN A 40 2.34 0.95 10.97
C ASN A 40 3.45 1.98 11.07
N LEU A 41 3.13 3.24 10.80
CA LEU A 41 3.97 4.38 11.16
C LEU A 41 3.17 5.32 12.05
N HIS A 42 3.78 5.76 13.14
CA HIS A 42 3.26 6.88 13.93
C HIS A 42 3.35 8.19 13.16
N ALA A 43 2.47 9.13 13.49
CA ALA A 43 2.40 10.46 12.86
C ALA A 43 3.74 11.17 12.74
N GLU A 44 4.60 11.12 13.78
CA GLU A 44 5.93 11.74 13.72
C GLU A 44 6.79 11.16 12.58
N THR A 45 6.81 9.83 12.44
CA THR A 45 7.58 9.15 11.41
C THR A 45 6.96 9.36 10.03
N ALA A 46 5.63 9.30 9.93
CA ALA A 46 4.93 9.54 8.68
C ALA A 46 5.11 10.98 8.19
N LYS A 47 5.12 11.96 9.09
CA LYS A 47 5.44 13.36 8.79
C LYS A 47 6.86 13.52 8.26
N LYS A 48 7.84 12.82 8.83
CA LYS A 48 9.23 12.84 8.35
C LYS A 48 9.39 12.23 6.96
N LEU A 49 8.65 11.16 6.66
CA LEU A 49 8.80 10.41 5.39
C LEU A 49 7.92 10.95 4.26
N TYR A 50 6.70 11.36 4.58
CA TYR A 50 5.66 11.68 3.61
C TYR A 50 5.13 13.12 3.73
N GLY A 51 5.54 13.87 4.76
CA GLY A 51 5.05 15.24 5.00
C GLY A 51 3.63 15.30 5.55
N VAL A 52 3.00 14.16 5.84
CA VAL A 52 1.62 14.06 6.35
C VAL A 52 1.66 13.76 7.85
N ASP A 53 1.07 14.65 8.66
CA ASP A 53 1.01 14.52 10.11
C ASP A 53 -0.17 13.62 10.54
N SER A 54 -0.02 12.34 10.27
CA SER A 54 -1.06 11.33 10.46
C SER A 54 -0.42 9.97 10.74
N ASN A 55 -1.02 9.15 11.61
CA ASN A 55 -0.64 7.75 11.60
C ASN A 55 -0.97 7.14 10.24
N LEU A 56 -0.22 6.11 9.89
CA LEU A 56 -0.35 5.40 8.64
C LEU A 56 -0.36 3.90 8.92
N HIS A 57 -1.43 3.23 8.51
CA HIS A 57 -1.47 1.78 8.38
C HIS A 57 -1.20 1.39 6.92
N SER A 58 -0.15 0.61 6.67
CA SER A 58 0.25 0.20 5.33
C SER A 58 -0.07 -1.27 5.12
N LEU A 59 -0.82 -1.57 4.07
CA LEU A 59 -1.22 -2.93 3.68
C LEU A 59 -0.63 -3.24 2.30
N ARG A 60 0.23 -4.26 2.22
CA ARG A 60 0.69 -4.81 0.94
C ARG A 60 -0.20 -5.98 0.54
N LEU A 61 -0.83 -5.82 -0.60
CA LEU A 61 -1.65 -6.80 -1.28
C LEU A 61 -0.81 -7.51 -2.34
N GLN A 62 -0.99 -8.83 -2.43
CA GLN A 62 -0.33 -9.69 -3.41
C GLN A 62 -1.36 -10.43 -4.24
N ASN A 63 -1.14 -10.51 -5.55
CA ASN A 63 -1.97 -11.30 -6.44
C ASN A 63 -1.72 -12.81 -6.24
N LYS A 64 -2.77 -13.62 -6.18
CA LYS A 64 -2.67 -15.07 -5.99
C LYS A 64 -2.07 -15.82 -7.18
N VAL A 65 -2.06 -15.21 -8.36
CA VAL A 65 -1.66 -15.85 -9.63
C VAL A 65 -0.25 -15.42 -10.07
N THR A 66 0.23 -14.26 -9.60
CA THR A 66 1.53 -13.71 -9.99
C THR A 66 2.23 -13.01 -8.83
N ASP A 67 3.55 -13.17 -8.75
CA ASP A 67 4.41 -12.46 -7.81
C ASP A 67 4.87 -11.09 -8.33
N ARG A 68 4.45 -10.71 -9.55
CA ARG A 68 4.92 -9.51 -10.27
C ARG A 68 3.96 -8.33 -10.20
N SER A 69 2.90 -8.41 -9.40
CA SER A 69 1.92 -7.33 -9.26
C SER A 69 1.60 -7.10 -7.80
N LEU A 70 2.17 -6.03 -7.24
CA LEU A 70 1.94 -5.60 -5.87
C LEU A 70 1.10 -4.33 -5.84
N VAL A 71 0.15 -4.30 -4.92
CA VAL A 71 -0.61 -3.10 -4.57
C VAL A 71 -0.37 -2.81 -3.11
N ARG A 72 -0.16 -1.55 -2.76
CA ARG A 72 -0.05 -1.09 -1.38
C ARG A 72 -1.12 -0.06 -1.10
N LEU A 73 -1.96 -0.35 -0.11
CA LEU A 73 -2.90 0.62 0.46
C LEU A 73 -2.21 1.33 1.62
N MET A 74 -2.23 2.64 1.59
CA MET A 74 -1.68 3.54 2.61
C MET A 74 -2.87 4.19 3.30
N VAL A 75 -3.32 3.59 4.39
CA VAL A 75 -4.50 4.00 5.16
C VAL A 75 -4.08 5.12 6.13
N TRP A 76 -4.58 6.32 5.89
CA TRP A 76 -4.26 7.51 6.68
C TRP A 76 -5.39 7.84 7.65
N ASP A 77 -5.05 8.03 8.93
CA ASP A 77 -6.01 8.53 9.94
C ASP A 77 -6.51 9.95 9.60
N ASN A 78 -5.59 10.82 9.19
CA ASN A 78 -5.85 12.21 8.82
C ASN A 78 -5.30 12.48 7.40
N PRO A 79 -6.02 12.06 6.34
CA PRO A 79 -5.63 12.34 4.95
C PRO A 79 -5.72 13.84 4.65
N ILE A 80 -4.92 14.31 3.70
CA ILE A 80 -4.83 15.74 3.34
C ILE A 80 -5.48 16.10 1.99
N ASN A 81 -6.07 15.12 1.28
CA ASN A 81 -6.82 15.29 0.03
C ASN A 81 -7.96 14.28 -0.05
#